data_AF-A0A179I658-F1
#
_entry.id   AF-A0A179I658-F1
#
_cell.length_a   1.000
_cell.length_b   1.000
_cell.length_c   1.000
_cell.angle_alpha   90.00
_cell.angle_beta   90.00
_cell.angle_gamma   90.00
#
_symmetry.space_group_name_H-M   'P 1'
#
loop_
_entity.id
_entity.type
_entity.pdbx_description
1 polymer ?
#
loop_
_entity_poly.entity_id
_entity_poly.type
_entity_poly.pdbx_seq_one_letter_code
_entity_poly.pdbx_strand_id
1 'polypeptide(L)'
;CVHHPGVPIFHEGSKGYSCCKRRVLEFDQFMKIEGCVTKERHLFIGSGKKSKDSAGSEEKLETVRHDFYQTPANVIASFFLKKINKETAKVEFKDKALALDLVTTDAPPKRYVAEVPLYGAIDTEKSTHKILGTKLELNLVKADGASWPVLRSDEALTGQILQIGKAGRA
;
A
#
# COMPACT_ATOMS: atom_id res chain seq x y z
N CYS A 1 18.78 -8.82 -19.60
CA CYS A 1 18.39 -7.45 -19.19
C CYS A 1 19.64 -6.58 -19.23
N VAL A 2 19.61 -5.49 -20.00
CA VAL A 2 20.73 -4.57 -20.20
C VAL A 2 20.45 -3.30 -19.38
N HIS A 3 21.27 -3.00 -18.37
CA HIS A 3 21.03 -1.86 -17.48
C HIS A 3 22.34 -1.23 -16.98
N HIS A 4 22.24 -0.01 -16.49
CA HIS A 4 23.29 0.66 -15.74
C HIS A 4 23.10 0.39 -14.24
N PRO A 5 24.03 -0.31 -13.56
CA PRO A 5 23.96 -0.49 -12.10
C PRO A 5 24.30 0.80 -11.32
N GLY A 6 24.84 1.81 -12.01
CA GLY A 6 25.24 3.08 -11.42
C GLY A 6 24.12 4.12 -11.44
N VAL A 7 24.22 5.09 -10.54
CA VAL A 7 23.30 6.24 -10.48
C VAL A 7 23.55 7.19 -11.66
N PRO A 8 22.51 7.87 -12.17
CA PRO A 8 22.69 8.95 -13.14
C PRO A 8 23.47 10.10 -12.49
N ILE A 9 24.49 10.60 -13.18
CA ILE A 9 25.33 11.72 -12.77
C ILE A 9 25.15 12.85 -13.80
N PHE A 10 24.89 14.05 -13.28
CA PHE A 10 24.85 15.29 -14.04
C PHE A 10 25.88 16.25 -13.45
N HIS A 11 27.02 16.43 -14.13
CA HIS A 11 28.09 17.33 -13.66
C HIS A 11 28.67 18.08 -14.87
N GLU A 12 28.84 19.40 -14.73
CA GLU A 12 29.43 20.28 -15.77
C GLU A 12 28.73 20.19 -17.14
N GLY A 13 27.39 20.07 -17.15
CA GLY A 13 26.60 19.94 -18.39
C GLY A 13 26.70 18.57 -19.07
N SER A 14 27.58 17.69 -18.57
CA SER A 14 27.67 16.30 -19.02
C SER A 14 26.73 15.40 -18.20
N LYS A 15 26.01 14.54 -18.92
CA LYS A 15 25.05 13.57 -18.39
C LYS A 15 25.57 12.16 -18.65
N GLY A 16 25.55 11.30 -17.64
CA GLY A 16 26.01 9.92 -17.80
C GLY A 16 25.63 9.08 -16.60
N TYR A 17 26.15 7.86 -16.52
CA TYR A 17 25.94 6.96 -15.39
C TYR A 17 27.27 6.71 -14.67
N SER A 18 27.25 6.61 -13.34
CA SER A 18 28.47 6.36 -12.55
C SER A 18 29.20 5.06 -12.90
N CYS A 19 28.49 4.11 -13.49
CA CYS A 19 28.98 2.78 -13.85
C CYS A 19 29.74 2.73 -15.19
N CYS A 20 29.72 3.78 -16.01
CA CYS A 20 30.40 3.78 -17.30
C CYS A 20 30.86 5.18 -17.69
N LYS A 21 32.01 5.27 -18.39
CA LYS A 21 32.63 6.56 -18.74
C LYS A 21 31.93 7.33 -19.86
N ARG A 22 30.87 6.78 -20.47
CA ARG A 22 30.12 7.44 -21.55
C ARG A 22 29.32 8.60 -20.96
N ARG A 23 29.61 9.80 -21.45
CA ARG A 23 28.95 11.05 -21.07
C ARG A 23 28.48 11.77 -22.32
N VAL A 24 27.33 12.41 -22.23
CA VAL A 24 26.69 13.14 -23.34
C VAL A 24 26.20 14.49 -22.84
N LEU A 25 26.20 15.48 -23.72
CA LEU A 25 25.78 16.85 -23.37
C LEU A 25 24.26 17.02 -23.52
N GLU A 26 23.67 16.31 -24.50
CA GLU A 26 22.24 16.36 -24.79
C GLU A 26 21.45 15.31 -24.00
N PHE A 27 20.26 15.71 -23.54
CA PHE A 27 19.41 14.83 -22.73
C PHE A 27 18.85 13.65 -23.53
N ASP A 28 18.47 13.87 -24.79
CA ASP A 28 17.94 12.80 -25.64
C ASP A 28 18.99 11.73 -25.95
N GLN A 29 20.26 12.12 -26.02
CA GLN A 29 21.36 11.17 -26.14
C GLN A 29 21.56 10.38 -24.84
N PHE A 30 21.28 10.98 -23.67
CA PHE A 30 21.39 10.31 -22.37
C PHE A 30 20.35 9.21 -22.22
N MET A 31 19.11 9.46 -22.66
CA MET A 31 18.04 8.45 -22.69
C MET A 31 18.34 7.26 -23.62
N LYS A 32 19.19 7.48 -24.64
CA LYS A 32 19.61 6.46 -25.62
C LYS A 32 20.87 5.70 -25.20
N ILE A 33 21.47 5.99 -24.05
CA ILE A 33 22.63 5.24 -23.58
C ILE A 33 22.17 3.82 -23.20
N GLU A 34 22.64 2.84 -23.96
CA GLU A 34 22.40 1.43 -23.66
C GLU A 34 23.14 1.01 -22.38
N GLY A 35 22.47 0.20 -21.56
CA GLY A 35 23.03 -0.28 -20.29
C GLY A 35 24.41 -0.93 -20.46
N CYS A 36 25.33 -0.62 -19.56
CA CYS A 36 26.70 -1.14 -19.64
C CYS A 36 26.85 -2.57 -19.11
N VAL A 37 25.83 -3.11 -18.41
CA VAL A 37 25.84 -4.46 -17.85
C VAL A 37 24.65 -5.26 -18.37
N THR A 38 24.95 -6.43 -18.93
CA THR A 38 23.96 -7.43 -19.31
C THR A 38 23.91 -8.49 -18.22
N LYS A 39 22.80 -8.56 -17.48
CA LYS A 39 22.52 -9.71 -16.59
C LYS A 39 21.67 -10.73 -17.35
N GLU A 40 22.05 -12.01 -17.29
CA GLU A 40 21.29 -13.15 -17.84
C GLU A 40 19.93 -13.31 -17.15
N ARG A 41 19.83 -12.96 -15.86
CA ARG A 41 18.59 -13.04 -15.09
C ARG A 41 18.11 -11.65 -14.73
N HIS A 42 16.94 -11.26 -15.25
CA HIS A 42 16.19 -10.13 -14.73
C HIS A 42 15.53 -10.57 -13.42
N LEU A 43 15.67 -9.79 -12.35
CA LEU A 43 14.75 -9.91 -11.22
C LEU A 43 13.45 -9.23 -11.65
N PHE A 44 12.58 -9.96 -12.36
CA PHE A 44 11.17 -9.57 -12.38
C PHE A 44 10.68 -9.73 -10.94
N ILE A 45 10.59 -8.63 -10.20
CA ILE A 45 9.76 -8.55 -8.98
C ILE A 45 8.28 -8.49 -9.44
N GLY A 46 7.87 -9.51 -10.19
CA GLY A 46 6.63 -9.52 -10.98
C GLY A 46 6.32 -10.86 -11.63
N SER A 47 7.05 -11.92 -11.31
CA SER A 47 6.64 -13.30 -11.58
C SER A 47 6.87 -14.13 -10.33
N GLY A 48 6.16 -13.74 -9.26
CA GLY A 48 5.76 -14.69 -8.24
C GLY A 48 5.16 -15.89 -8.95
N LYS A 49 5.82 -17.03 -8.80
CA LYS A 49 5.42 -18.34 -9.28
C LYS A 49 3.96 -18.53 -8.87
N LYS A 50 3.01 -18.35 -9.81
CA LYS A 50 1.64 -18.84 -9.65
C LYS A 50 1.79 -20.35 -9.44
N SER A 51 1.76 -20.80 -8.19
CA SER A 51 1.44 -22.19 -7.89
C SER A 51 0.06 -22.41 -8.48
N LYS A 52 0.09 -23.08 -9.62
CA LYS A 52 -1.03 -23.42 -10.46
C LYS A 52 -1.67 -24.66 -9.84
N ASP A 53 -2.42 -24.43 -8.77
CA ASP A 53 -3.40 -25.34 -8.19
C ASP A 53 -4.51 -24.41 -7.67
N SER A 54 -5.63 -24.16 -8.32
CA SER A 54 -6.50 -25.07 -9.06
C SER A 54 -7.38 -24.28 -10.04
N ALA A 55 -7.94 -24.99 -11.02
CA ALA A 55 -8.88 -24.49 -11.99
C ALA A 55 -10.15 -23.91 -11.34
N GLY A 56 -10.54 -22.70 -11.78
CA GLY A 56 -11.85 -22.10 -11.51
C GLY A 56 -11.89 -21.13 -10.32
N SER A 57 -12.37 -19.91 -10.58
CA SER A 57 -12.84 -18.89 -9.62
C SER A 57 -11.81 -18.22 -8.68
N GLU A 58 -11.69 -16.89 -8.83
CA GLU A 58 -11.17 -15.90 -7.86
C GLU A 58 -9.65 -15.64 -7.77
N GLU A 59 -9.22 -14.43 -8.15
CA GLU A 59 -7.87 -13.90 -7.92
C GLU A 59 -7.72 -13.40 -6.46
N LYS A 60 -6.89 -14.06 -5.65
CA LYS A 60 -6.65 -13.62 -4.27
C LYS A 60 -5.68 -12.43 -4.23
N LEU A 61 -6.08 -11.34 -3.57
CA LEU A 61 -5.23 -10.17 -3.31
C LEU A 61 -4.56 -10.32 -1.93
N GLU A 62 -3.23 -10.21 -1.89
CA GLU A 62 -2.45 -10.28 -0.66
C GLU A 62 -2.31 -8.93 0.04
N THR A 63 -2.29 -7.83 -0.72
CA THR A 63 -2.17 -6.47 -0.19
C THR A 63 -3.15 -5.52 -0.86
N VAL A 64 -3.74 -4.63 -0.06
CA VAL A 64 -4.60 -3.54 -0.54
C VAL A 64 -4.03 -2.23 -0.03
N ARG A 65 -3.91 -1.26 -0.94
CA ARG A 65 -3.53 0.10 -0.58
C ARG A 65 -4.57 0.62 0.41
N HIS A 66 -4.09 1.15 1.52
CA HIS A 66 -4.93 1.81 2.50
C HIS A 66 -4.37 3.19 2.83
N ASP A 67 -5.22 4.03 3.37
CA ASP A 67 -4.89 5.34 3.90
C ASP A 67 -5.72 5.55 5.16
N PHE A 68 -5.26 6.37 6.09
CA PHE A 68 -6.05 6.72 7.24
C PHE A 68 -5.76 8.13 7.70
N TYR A 69 -6.77 8.75 8.29
CA TYR A 69 -6.62 9.97 9.06
C TYR A 69 -7.37 9.80 10.39
N GLN A 70 -7.07 10.66 11.36
CA GLN A 70 -7.67 10.55 12.68
C GLN A 70 -8.15 11.90 13.17
N THR A 71 -9.24 11.85 13.93
CA THR A 71 -9.69 12.92 14.80
C THR A 71 -9.29 12.57 16.25
N PRO A 72 -9.55 13.45 17.23
CA PRO A 72 -9.32 13.12 18.63
C PRO A 72 -10.07 11.86 19.08
N ALA A 73 -11.28 11.63 18.55
CA ALA A 73 -12.15 10.53 18.95
C ALA A 73 -12.09 9.31 18.02
N ASN A 74 -11.89 9.51 16.71
CA ASN A 74 -12.08 8.46 15.71
C ASN A 74 -10.84 8.30 14.81
N VAL A 75 -10.64 7.09 14.30
CA VAL A 75 -9.72 6.77 13.21
C VAL A 75 -10.55 6.41 11.99
N ILE A 76 -10.36 7.15 10.90
CA ILE A 76 -11.06 6.89 9.64
C ILE A 76 -10.06 6.25 8.68
N ALA A 77 -10.28 4.98 8.35
CA ALA A 77 -9.43 4.21 7.44
C ALA A 77 -10.14 3.98 6.11
N SER A 78 -9.41 4.13 5.00
CA SER A 78 -9.89 3.90 3.64
C SER A 78 -9.05 2.80 2.98
N PHE A 79 -9.68 1.68 2.66
CA PHE A 79 -9.08 0.58 1.88
C PHE A 79 -9.50 0.71 0.42
N PHE A 80 -8.55 0.91 -0.48
CA PHE A 80 -8.82 1.17 -1.89
C PHE A 80 -9.01 -0.14 -2.66
N LEU A 81 -10.24 -0.64 -2.66
CA LEU A 81 -10.67 -1.79 -3.44
C LEU A 81 -11.91 -1.41 -4.25
N LYS A 82 -11.84 -1.57 -5.57
CA LYS A 82 -12.92 -1.21 -6.49
C LYS A 82 -13.95 -2.33 -6.58
N LYS A 83 -15.22 -1.95 -6.80
CA LYS A 83 -16.33 -2.88 -7.09
C LYS A 83 -16.50 -3.98 -6.04
N ILE A 84 -16.40 -3.63 -4.76
CA ILE A 84 -16.65 -4.57 -3.66
C ILE A 84 -18.12 -4.99 -3.69
N ASN A 85 -18.37 -6.29 -3.66
CA ASN A 85 -19.72 -6.82 -3.52
C ASN A 85 -20.17 -6.66 -2.05
N LYS A 86 -21.23 -5.88 -1.84
CA LYS A 86 -21.77 -5.61 -0.49
C LYS A 86 -22.43 -6.82 0.15
N GLU A 87 -22.93 -7.76 -0.64
CA GLU A 87 -23.67 -8.93 -0.15
C GLU A 87 -22.72 -10.01 0.39
N THR A 88 -21.51 -10.10 -0.19
CA THR A 88 -20.51 -11.11 0.20
C THR A 88 -19.38 -10.54 1.06
N ALA A 89 -19.25 -9.21 1.14
CA ALA A 89 -18.24 -8.57 1.99
C ALA A 89 -18.53 -8.81 3.47
N LYS A 90 -17.53 -9.30 4.20
CA LYS A 90 -17.54 -9.44 5.66
C LYS A 90 -16.49 -8.52 6.26
N VAL A 91 -16.93 -7.75 7.25
CA VAL A 91 -16.10 -6.81 8.01
C VAL A 91 -16.40 -7.06 9.48
N GLU A 92 -15.46 -7.64 10.19
CA GLU A 92 -15.59 -7.97 11.62
C GLU A 92 -14.61 -7.12 12.44
N PHE A 93 -15.16 -6.34 13.36
CA PHE A 93 -14.39 -5.53 14.30
C PHE A 93 -14.05 -6.35 15.55
N LYS A 94 -12.77 -6.39 15.91
CA LYS A 94 -12.26 -6.92 17.18
C LYS A 94 -11.63 -5.78 17.97
N ASP A 95 -11.37 -5.98 19.25
CA ASP A 95 -10.81 -4.97 20.16
C ASP A 95 -9.54 -4.30 19.59
N LYS A 96 -8.57 -5.08 19.10
CA LYS A 96 -7.30 -4.60 18.52
C LYS A 96 -7.02 -5.15 17.13
N ALA A 97 -8.04 -5.65 16.44
CA ALA A 97 -7.86 -6.23 15.12
C ALA A 97 -9.12 -6.06 14.29
N LEU A 98 -8.95 -6.14 12.97
CA LEU A 98 -10.02 -6.05 12.01
C LEU A 98 -9.89 -7.22 11.04
N ALA A 99 -10.91 -8.06 10.95
CA ALA A 99 -10.95 -9.12 9.96
C ALA A 99 -11.77 -8.66 8.74
N LEU A 100 -11.14 -8.71 7.58
CA LEU A 100 -11.70 -8.31 6.30
C LEU A 100 -11.76 -9.52 5.37
N ASP A 101 -12.93 -9.77 4.80
CA ASP A 101 -13.13 -10.70 3.69
C ASP A 101 -13.95 -9.99 2.61
N LEU A 102 -13.27 -9.43 1.62
CA LEU A 102 -13.85 -8.57 0.60
C LEU A 102 -13.73 -9.23 -0.77
N VAL A 103 -14.87 -9.45 -1.43
CA VAL A 103 -14.92 -9.99 -2.80
C VAL A 103 -15.30 -8.88 -3.78
N THR A 104 -14.63 -8.79 -4.91
CA THR A 104 -14.96 -7.85 -5.98
C THR A 104 -15.78 -8.50 -7.07
N THR A 105 -16.61 -7.71 -7.75
CA THR A 105 -17.40 -8.14 -8.92
C THR A 105 -16.65 -8.00 -10.25
N ASP A 106 -15.32 -7.85 -10.20
CA ASP A 106 -14.51 -7.78 -11.42
C ASP A 106 -14.45 -9.16 -12.11
N ALA A 107 -14.07 -9.20 -13.38
CA ALA A 107 -13.87 -10.46 -14.12
C ALA A 107 -12.39 -10.53 -14.54
N PRO A 108 -11.55 -11.34 -13.85
CA PRO A 108 -11.88 -12.30 -12.80
C PRO A 108 -12.17 -11.65 -11.41
N PRO A 109 -13.04 -12.27 -10.58
CA PRO A 109 -13.38 -11.74 -9.25
C PRO A 109 -12.15 -11.74 -8.36
N LYS A 110 -11.93 -10.66 -7.61
CA LYS A 110 -10.78 -10.53 -6.72
C LYS A 110 -11.22 -10.68 -5.27
N ARG A 111 -10.51 -11.49 -4.49
CA ARG A 111 -10.83 -11.70 -3.06
C ARG A 111 -9.69 -11.23 -2.19
N TYR A 112 -9.97 -10.30 -1.30
CA TYR A 112 -9.03 -9.79 -0.30
C TYR A 112 -9.44 -10.30 1.07
N VAL A 113 -8.63 -11.22 1.61
CA VAL A 113 -8.80 -11.74 2.97
C VAL A 113 -7.61 -11.30 3.79
N ALA A 114 -7.84 -10.47 4.80
CA ALA A 114 -6.78 -9.96 5.65
C ALA A 114 -7.26 -9.81 7.10
N GLU A 115 -6.39 -10.20 8.03
CA GLU A 115 -6.50 -9.80 9.42
C GLU A 115 -5.55 -8.62 9.63
N VAL A 116 -6.12 -7.46 9.93
CA VAL A 116 -5.41 -6.20 10.10
C VAL A 116 -5.26 -5.94 11.59
N PRO A 117 -4.07 -6.12 12.19
CA PRO A 117 -3.88 -5.84 13.60
C PRO A 117 -3.80 -4.33 13.79
N LEU A 118 -4.72 -3.76 14.57
CA LEU A 118 -4.82 -2.32 14.78
C LEU A 118 -3.76 -1.84 15.79
N TYR A 119 -3.41 -0.56 15.72
CA TYR A 119 -2.44 0.03 16.66
C TYR A 119 -2.98 0.16 18.08
N GLY A 120 -4.24 0.60 18.22
CA GLY A 120 -4.90 0.81 19.52
C GLY A 120 -6.21 0.03 19.63
N ALA A 121 -6.82 0.07 20.82
CA ALA A 121 -8.11 -0.57 21.03
C ALA A 121 -9.24 0.30 20.47
N ILE A 122 -10.26 -0.36 19.91
CA ILE A 122 -11.43 0.29 19.33
C ILE A 122 -12.70 -0.15 20.04
N ASP A 123 -13.67 0.76 20.09
CA ASP A 123 -15.03 0.45 20.53
C ASP A 123 -15.75 -0.22 19.35
N THR A 124 -15.92 -1.55 19.41
CA THR A 124 -16.51 -2.35 18.34
C THR A 124 -17.98 -2.03 18.10
N GLU A 125 -18.70 -1.52 19.10
CA GLU A 125 -20.13 -1.21 18.99
C GLU A 125 -20.38 0.12 18.29
N LYS A 126 -19.51 1.10 18.54
CA LYS A 126 -19.60 2.43 17.90
C LYS A 126 -18.87 2.51 16.56
N SER A 127 -18.01 1.54 16.26
CA SER A 127 -17.28 1.47 15.00
C SER A 127 -18.19 1.06 13.84
N THR A 128 -18.08 1.74 12.71
CA THR A 128 -18.95 1.52 11.53
C THR A 128 -18.13 1.38 10.26
N HIS A 129 -18.71 0.74 9.24
CA HIS A 129 -18.10 0.62 7.91
C HIS A 129 -19.05 1.07 6.80
N LYS A 130 -18.48 1.56 5.70
CA LYS A 130 -19.20 1.98 4.51
C LYS A 130 -18.47 1.50 3.26
N ILE A 131 -19.14 0.64 2.49
CA ILE A 131 -18.64 0.17 1.21
C ILE A 131 -19.04 1.17 0.11
N LEU A 132 -18.05 1.84 -0.47
CA LEU A 132 -18.19 2.72 -1.63
C LEU A 132 -17.72 2.00 -2.90
N GLY A 133 -18.02 2.56 -4.08
CA GLY A 133 -17.67 1.91 -5.35
C GLY A 133 -16.16 1.77 -5.60
N THR A 134 -15.35 2.65 -5.01
CA THR A 134 -13.89 2.71 -5.21
C THR A 134 -13.07 2.38 -3.97
N LYS A 135 -13.71 2.30 -2.80
CA LYS A 135 -13.04 2.07 -1.52
C LYS A 135 -14.00 1.51 -0.46
N LEU A 136 -13.46 0.80 0.52
CA LEU A 136 -14.11 0.53 1.80
C LEU A 136 -13.65 1.61 2.79
N GLU A 137 -14.58 2.30 3.42
CA GLU A 137 -14.30 3.28 4.46
C GLU A 137 -14.72 2.70 5.82
N LEU A 138 -13.85 2.82 6.81
CA LEU A 138 -14.06 2.38 8.18
C LEU A 138 -13.98 3.60 9.09
N ASN A 139 -14.93 3.72 10.00
CA ASN A 139 -14.92 4.71 11.06
C ASN A 139 -14.76 3.96 12.38
N LEU A 140 -13.55 3.94 12.91
CA LEU A 140 -13.18 3.24 14.12
C LEU A 140 -13.18 4.22 15.28
N VAL A 141 -13.98 3.96 16.31
CA VAL A 141 -14.01 4.80 17.51
C VAL A 141 -12.91 4.34 18.46
N LYS A 142 -12.03 5.25 18.88
CA LYS A 142 -10.92 4.92 19.78
C LYS A 142 -11.44 4.65 21.18
N ALA A 143 -11.07 3.52 21.77
CA ALA A 143 -11.40 3.24 23.19
C ALA A 143 -10.50 4.06 24.13
N ASP A 144 -9.22 4.22 23.77
CA ASP A 144 -8.19 4.77 24.66
C ASP A 144 -7.98 6.29 24.48
N GLY A 145 -8.58 6.89 23.45
CA GLY A 145 -8.29 8.28 23.02
C GLY A 145 -6.85 8.50 22.53
N ALA A 146 -6.08 7.43 22.30
CA ALA A 146 -4.70 7.51 21.87
C ALA A 146 -4.56 8.04 20.43
N SER A 147 -3.47 8.77 20.15
CA SER A 147 -3.09 9.13 18.78
C SER A 147 -2.37 7.95 18.13
N TRP A 148 -2.85 7.53 16.97
CA TRP A 148 -2.31 6.39 16.24
C TRP A 148 -1.25 6.88 15.24
N PRO A 149 0.04 6.55 15.41
CA PRO A 149 1.08 6.94 14.47
C PRO A 149 1.00 6.12 13.17
N VAL A 150 0.49 4.89 13.25
CA VAL A 150 0.24 3.96 12.14
C VAL A 150 -1.14 3.32 12.33
N LEU A 151 -1.79 2.89 11.25
CA LEU A 151 -3.06 2.17 11.34
C LEU A 151 -2.85 0.77 11.91
N ARG A 152 -1.83 0.07 11.40
CA ARG A 152 -1.52 -1.29 11.77
C ARG A 152 -0.37 -1.37 12.75
N SER A 153 -0.45 -2.26 13.73
CA SER A 153 0.64 -2.44 14.71
C SER A 153 1.87 -3.15 14.15
N ASP A 154 1.76 -3.84 13.01
CA ASP A 154 2.85 -4.51 12.30
C ASP A 154 3.59 -3.61 11.30
N GLU A 155 3.15 -2.36 11.11
CA GLU A 155 3.73 -1.45 10.14
C GLU A 155 4.88 -0.63 10.75
N ALA A 156 6.00 -0.49 10.02
CA ALA A 156 7.11 0.34 10.44
C ALA A 156 6.71 1.82 10.42
N LEU A 157 7.14 2.58 11.42
CA LEU A 157 6.82 4.00 11.59
C LEU A 157 7.57 4.85 10.55
N THR A 158 7.14 4.82 9.29
CA THR A 158 7.79 5.54 8.19
C THR A 158 7.25 6.95 8.03
N GLY A 159 8.00 7.95 8.51
CA GLY A 159 7.97 9.33 8.02
C GLY A 159 6.86 10.27 8.56
N GLN A 160 7.15 11.57 8.54
CA GLN A 160 6.48 12.66 9.29
C GLN A 160 4.95 12.61 9.35
N ILE A 161 4.46 12.50 10.59
CA ILE A 161 3.05 12.61 10.92
C ILE A 161 2.68 14.10 10.90
N LEU A 162 1.84 14.53 9.95
CA LEU A 162 1.14 15.81 10.03
C LEU A 162 0.11 15.73 11.17
N GLN A 163 0.57 16.00 12.38
CA GLN A 163 -0.24 16.06 13.59
C GLN A 163 -1.13 17.31 13.52
N ILE A 164 -2.44 17.11 13.34
CA ILE A 164 -3.43 18.16 13.63
C ILE A 164 -3.63 18.19 15.15
N GLY A 165 -3.05 19.21 15.78
CA GLY A 165 -3.51 19.81 17.04
C GLY A 165 -3.69 18.88 18.23
N LYS A 166 -2.61 18.65 19.00
CA LYS A 166 -2.72 18.21 20.39
C LYS A 166 -3.13 19.42 21.23
N ALA A 167 -4.37 19.50 21.70
CA ALA A 167 -4.73 20.43 22.76
C ALA A 167 -4.01 19.99 24.04
N GLY A 168 -3.12 20.83 24.56
CA GLY A 168 -2.44 20.60 25.83
C GLY A 168 -3.48 20.44 26.95
N ARG A 169 -3.39 19.36 27.71
CA ARG A 169 -4.06 19.28 29.01
C ARG A 169 -3.20 20.10 29.99
N ALA A 170 -3.76 21.20 30.47
CA ALA A 170 -3.29 21.93 31.64
C ALA A 170 -3.82 21.27 32.91
#